data_AF-A0A6I3US55-F1
#
_entry.id   AF-A0A6I3US55-F1
#
_cell.length_a   1.000
_cell.length_b   1.000
_cell.length_c   1.000
_cell.angle_alpha   90.00
_cell.angle_beta   90.00
_cell.angle_gamma   90.00
#
_symmetry.space_group_name_H-M   'P 1'
#
loop_
_entity.id
_entity.type
_entity.pdbx_description
1 polymer ?
#
loop_
_entity_poly.entity_id
_entity_poly.type
_entity_poly.pdbx_seq_one_letter_code
_entity_poly.pdbx_strand_id
1 'polypeptide(L)'
;VTVNVKDGENGLNGKTPKVDLLRVQGKNGNPSHTIVTFYTDENNDGKYTPGTDELLGSEMIKDGAKGADGRDGKSLLTVKDGKETKVYQEDPANPGQPLNPEKPLAVIRDGVDGKSPTVTAVRKDEAGHKGVEITVDNHDG
;
A
#
# COMPACT_ATOMS: atom_id res chain seq x y z
N VAL A 1 10.22 3.28 -22.18
CA VAL A 1 11.02 4.50 -21.97
C VAL A 1 12.21 4.43 -22.91
N THR A 2 12.28 5.34 -23.88
CA THR A 2 13.43 5.45 -24.78
C THR A 2 14.23 6.64 -24.29
N VAL A 3 15.40 6.41 -23.69
CA VAL A 3 16.28 7.49 -23.23
C VAL A 3 17.21 7.82 -24.38
N ASN A 4 16.99 8.96 -25.02
CA ASN A 4 17.92 9.50 -26.00
C ASN A 4 19.12 10.08 -25.25
N VAL A 5 20.22 9.34 -25.20
CA VAL A 5 21.48 9.82 -24.66
C VAL A 5 22.23 10.50 -25.81
N LYS A 6 22.50 11.80 -25.67
CA LYS A 6 23.48 12.49 -26.50
C LYS A 6 24.86 12.24 -25.91
N ASP A 7 25.86 12.04 -26.76
CA ASP A 7 27.24 12.02 -26.30
C ASP A 7 27.55 13.36 -25.61
N GLY A 8 28.21 13.29 -24.45
CA GLY A 8 28.71 14.48 -23.78
C GLY A 8 29.81 15.14 -24.60
N GLU A 9 30.02 16.45 -24.38
CA GLU A 9 31.21 17.11 -24.91
C GLU A 9 32.49 16.46 -24.33
N ASN A 10 33.59 16.54 -25.07
CA ASN A 10 34.88 16.11 -24.56
C ASN A 10 35.23 16.93 -23.31
N GLY A 11 35.60 16.26 -22.21
CA GLY A 11 36.08 16.93 -21.01
C GLY A 11 37.31 17.79 -21.30
N LEU A 12 37.39 18.96 -20.67
CA LEU A 12 38.44 19.99 -20.86
C LEU A 12 39.89 19.46 -20.77
N ASN A 13 40.10 18.32 -20.12
CA ASN A 13 41.41 17.72 -19.85
C ASN A 13 41.50 16.23 -20.26
N GLY A 14 40.51 15.68 -20.97
CA GLY A 14 40.49 14.26 -21.38
C GLY A 14 40.35 13.25 -20.22
N LYS A 15 40.14 13.71 -18.99
CA LYS A 15 39.88 12.86 -17.82
C LYS A 15 38.39 12.58 -17.69
N THR A 16 38.04 11.34 -17.39
CA THR A 16 36.64 10.93 -17.15
C THR A 16 36.22 11.35 -15.75
N PRO A 17 35.19 12.21 -15.59
CA PRO A 17 34.64 12.52 -14.27
C PRO A 17 34.13 11.27 -13.55
N LYS A 18 34.27 11.27 -12.23
CA LYS A 18 33.73 10.28 -11.31
C LYS A 18 32.62 10.91 -10.47
N VAL A 19 31.81 10.05 -9.86
CA VAL A 19 30.75 10.45 -8.93
C VAL A 19 30.90 9.67 -7.63
N ASP A 20 30.82 10.38 -6.51
CA ASP A 20 30.74 9.79 -5.17
C ASP A 20 29.41 10.18 -4.52
N LEU A 21 28.84 9.26 -3.75
CA LEU A 21 27.55 9.43 -3.08
C LEU A 21 27.71 9.22 -1.58
N LEU A 22 27.37 10.24 -0.80
CA LEU A 22 27.36 10.16 0.66
C LEU A 22 25.94 10.31 1.20
N ARG A 23 25.40 9.24 1.80
CA ARG A 23 24.13 9.30 2.52
C ARG A 23 24.36 9.82 3.94
N VAL A 24 23.70 10.91 4.29
CA VAL A 24 23.77 11.52 5.63
C VAL A 24 22.45 11.31 6.35
N GLN A 25 22.48 10.51 7.42
CA GLN A 25 21.28 10.26 8.23
C GLN A 25 20.95 11.49 9.08
N GLY A 26 19.73 11.97 8.92
CA GLY A 26 19.17 13.05 9.73
C GLY A 26 19.09 12.66 11.21
N LYS A 27 19.37 13.62 12.10
CA LYS A 27 19.26 13.47 13.55
C LYS A 27 18.51 14.66 14.14
N ASN A 28 17.80 14.43 15.25
CA ASN A 28 17.09 15.47 16.02
C ASN A 28 16.10 16.29 15.19
N GLY A 29 15.32 15.63 14.33
CA GLY A 29 14.32 16.29 13.48
C GLY A 29 14.86 16.88 12.17
N ASN A 30 16.17 16.86 11.93
CA ASN A 30 16.72 17.20 10.62
C ASN A 30 16.41 16.08 9.62
N PRO A 31 15.94 16.41 8.40
CA PRO A 31 15.73 15.41 7.38
C PRO A 31 17.07 14.85 6.92
N SER A 32 17.01 13.59 6.55
CA SER A 32 18.07 12.94 5.82
C SER A 32 18.29 13.56 4.44
N HIS A 33 19.51 13.43 3.92
CA HIS A 33 19.84 13.85 2.56
C HIS A 33 20.98 13.00 1.98
N THR A 34 21.13 13.07 0.67
CA THR A 34 22.26 12.49 -0.08
C THR A 34 23.10 13.63 -0.65
N ILE A 35 24.42 13.55 -0.51
CA ILE A 35 25.36 14.45 -1.19
C ILE A 35 25.89 13.71 -2.42
N VAL A 36 25.77 14.33 -3.59
CA VAL A 36 26.35 13.85 -4.84
C VAL A 36 27.54 14.73 -5.16
N THR A 37 28.71 14.13 -5.34
CA THR A 37 29.96 14.84 -5.63
C THR A 37 30.51 14.38 -6.97
N PHE A 38 30.72 15.31 -7.89
CA PHE A 38 31.40 15.08 -9.16
C PHE A 38 32.85 15.55 -9.06
N TYR A 39 33.80 14.72 -9.48
CA TYR A 39 35.23 14.99 -9.31
C TYR A 39 36.08 14.31 -10.38
N THR A 40 37.33 14.74 -10.58
CA THR A 40 38.35 13.91 -11.24
C THR A 40 39.15 13.15 -10.19
N ASP A 41 39.30 11.86 -10.39
CA ASP A 41 40.05 10.98 -9.49
C ASP A 41 41.54 11.02 -9.88
N GLU A 42 42.35 11.70 -9.08
CA GLU A 42 43.78 11.92 -9.37
C GLU A 42 44.65 10.79 -8.81
N ASN A 43 44.16 10.11 -7.76
CA ASN A 43 44.89 9.04 -7.07
C ASN A 43 44.43 7.63 -7.49
N ASN A 44 43.39 7.52 -8.33
CA ASN A 44 42.76 6.29 -8.81
C ASN A 44 42.18 5.39 -7.71
N ASP A 45 41.72 5.96 -6.59
CA ASP A 45 41.12 5.21 -5.48
C ASP A 45 39.59 4.99 -5.62
N GLY A 46 38.96 5.62 -6.61
CA GLY A 46 37.54 5.48 -6.90
C GLY A 46 36.60 6.16 -5.90
N LYS A 47 37.12 7.03 -5.02
CA LYS A 47 36.36 7.81 -4.04
C LYS A 47 36.80 9.28 -4.06
N TYR A 48 35.92 10.20 -3.68
CA TYR A 48 36.35 11.59 -3.54
C TYR A 48 37.23 11.78 -2.29
N THR A 49 38.48 12.20 -2.51
CA THR A 49 39.46 12.56 -1.49
C THR A 49 39.76 14.06 -1.53
N PRO A 50 39.25 14.85 -0.56
CA PRO A 50 39.47 16.29 -0.50
C PRO A 50 40.96 16.65 -0.46
N GLY A 51 41.38 17.56 -1.34
CA GLY A 51 42.78 18.02 -1.43
C GLY A 51 43.68 17.14 -2.30
N THR A 52 43.22 15.95 -2.69
CA THR A 52 43.89 15.11 -3.70
C THR A 52 43.16 15.20 -5.04
N ASP A 53 41.83 15.14 -5.01
CA ASP A 53 40.99 15.13 -6.21
C ASP A 53 40.45 16.51 -6.60
N GLU A 54 40.24 16.74 -7.90
CA GLU A 54 39.64 17.98 -8.41
C GLU A 54 38.13 17.92 -8.22
N LEU A 55 37.57 18.84 -7.42
CA LEU A 55 36.13 18.97 -7.28
C LEU A 55 35.53 19.68 -8.50
N LEU A 56 34.65 19.00 -9.23
CA LEU A 56 33.93 19.56 -10.37
C LEU A 56 32.57 20.13 -9.95
N GLY A 57 31.95 19.57 -8.92
CA GLY A 57 30.68 20.05 -8.37
C GLY A 57 30.16 19.19 -7.23
N SER A 58 29.29 19.75 -6.40
CA SER A 58 28.59 19.01 -5.35
C SER A 58 27.17 19.53 -5.19
N GLU A 59 26.22 18.62 -5.01
CA GLU A 59 24.83 18.95 -4.79
C GLU A 59 24.24 18.12 -3.65
N MET A 60 23.46 18.79 -2.80
CA MET A 60 22.68 18.16 -1.74
C MET A 60 21.28 17.85 -2.26
N ILE A 61 20.94 16.57 -2.30
CA ILE A 61 19.59 16.10 -2.62
C ILE A 61 18.88 15.75 -1.30
N LYS A 62 17.87 16.55 -0.96
CA LYS A 62 17.03 16.34 0.23
C LYS A 62 16.11 15.14 0.02
N ASP A 63 15.90 14.35 1.07
CA ASP A 63 14.87 13.32 1.04
C ASP A 63 13.47 13.95 0.88
N GLY A 64 12.53 13.18 0.34
CA GLY A 64 11.14 13.59 0.28
C GLY A 64 10.55 13.81 1.67
N ALA A 65 9.53 14.67 1.76
CA ALA A 65 8.78 14.84 3.00
C ALA A 65 8.14 13.51 3.41
N LYS A 66 8.00 13.28 4.72
CA LYS A 66 7.20 12.17 5.24
C LYS A 66 5.77 12.32 4.68
N GLY A 67 5.21 11.23 4.15
CA GLY A 67 3.80 11.19 3.76
C GLY A 67 2.88 11.52 4.94
N ALA A 68 1.67 11.98 4.66
CA ALA A 68 0.66 12.18 5.68
C ALA A 68 0.36 10.87 6.40
N ASP A 69 0.14 10.94 7.72
CA ASP A 69 -0.34 9.77 8.46
C ASP A 69 -1.74 9.37 7.92
N GLY A 70 -2.03 8.07 7.92
CA GLY A 70 -3.35 7.57 7.51
C GLY A 70 -4.45 8.19 8.38
N ARG A 71 -5.53 8.67 7.76
CA ARG A 71 -6.67 9.23 8.49
C ARG A 71 -7.26 8.15 9.40
N ASP A 72 -7.30 8.44 10.70
CA ASP A 72 -8.02 7.74 11.76
C ASP A 72 -8.27 6.27 11.43
N GLY A 73 -7.21 5.44 11.51
CA GLY A 73 -7.30 3.99 11.33
C GLY A 73 -8.19 3.37 12.40
N LYS A 74 -9.50 3.57 12.26
CA LYS A 74 -10.53 3.04 13.15
C LYS A 74 -10.70 1.58 12.77
N SER A 75 -10.04 0.72 13.53
CA SER A 75 -10.26 -0.72 13.45
C SER A 75 -11.74 -1.02 13.66
N LEU A 76 -12.23 -1.99 12.88
CA LEU A 76 -13.59 -2.51 13.02
C LEU A 76 -13.52 -3.83 13.79
N LEU A 77 -14.47 -4.03 14.69
CA LEU A 77 -14.69 -5.26 15.41
C LEU A 77 -16.01 -5.89 14.97
N THR A 78 -16.00 -7.17 14.60
CA THR A 78 -17.22 -7.93 14.30
C THR A 78 -17.51 -8.92 15.42
N VAL A 79 -18.71 -8.87 15.98
CA VAL A 79 -19.18 -9.77 17.04
C VAL A 79 -20.35 -10.58 16.52
N LYS A 80 -20.25 -11.92 16.57
CA LYS A 80 -21.37 -12.82 16.26
C LYS A 80 -22.20 -13.03 17.53
N ASP A 81 -23.49 -12.75 17.44
CA ASP A 81 -24.46 -12.82 18.54
C ASP A 81 -25.73 -13.53 18.02
N GLY A 82 -25.83 -14.83 18.28
CA GLY A 82 -26.91 -15.67 17.75
C GLY A 82 -26.96 -15.65 16.22
N LYS A 83 -28.11 -15.22 15.65
CA LYS A 83 -28.32 -15.06 14.21
C LYS A 83 -27.88 -13.70 13.67
N GLU A 84 -27.22 -12.87 14.48
CA GLU A 84 -26.76 -11.55 14.06
C GLU A 84 -25.23 -11.47 14.10
N THR A 85 -24.64 -10.74 13.16
CA THR A 85 -23.26 -10.27 13.20
C THR A 85 -23.29 -8.76 13.31
N LYS A 86 -22.80 -8.23 14.42
CA LYS A 86 -22.75 -6.80 14.71
C LYS A 86 -21.36 -6.25 14.41
N VAL A 87 -21.27 -5.15 13.69
CA VAL A 87 -20.03 -4.46 13.34
C VAL A 87 -19.90 -3.22 14.22
N TYR A 88 -18.77 -3.04 14.88
CA TYR A 88 -18.48 -1.91 15.77
C TYR A 88 -17.18 -1.23 15.36
N GLN A 89 -17.02 0.02 15.79
CA GLN A 89 -15.69 0.59 15.94
C GLN A 89 -15.02 -0.06 17.15
N GLU A 90 -13.77 -0.51 17.01
CA GLU A 90 -12.97 -1.00 18.13
C GLU A 90 -12.62 0.14 19.08
N ASP A 91 -12.60 -0.14 20.39
CA ASP A 91 -12.11 0.78 21.41
C ASP A 91 -10.58 0.85 21.36
N PRO A 92 -9.97 2.00 21.01
CA PRO A 92 -8.52 2.13 20.99
C PRO A 92 -7.88 1.96 22.38
N ALA A 93 -8.62 2.22 23.46
CA ALA A 93 -8.14 2.04 24.82
C ALA A 93 -8.23 0.58 25.28
N ASN A 94 -9.09 -0.24 24.65
CA ASN A 94 -9.33 -1.63 24.98
C ASN A 94 -9.45 -2.49 23.71
N PRO A 95 -8.32 -2.87 23.07
CA PRO A 95 -8.32 -3.68 21.85
C PRO A 95 -9.14 -4.98 22.01
N GLY A 96 -9.89 -5.33 20.98
CA GLY A 96 -10.82 -6.45 20.96
C GLY A 96 -12.21 -6.15 21.54
N GLN A 97 -12.46 -4.94 22.05
CA GLN A 97 -13.76 -4.53 22.58
C GLN A 97 -14.41 -3.43 21.74
N PRO A 98 -15.75 -3.38 21.64
CA PRO A 98 -16.42 -2.31 20.93
C PRO A 98 -16.38 -1.00 21.71
N LEU A 99 -16.05 0.11 21.04
CA LEU A 99 -16.04 1.46 21.62
C LEU A 99 -17.39 1.87 22.21
N ASN A 100 -18.48 1.41 21.60
CA ASN A 100 -19.82 1.53 22.15
C ASN A 100 -20.58 0.21 21.94
N PRO A 101 -20.63 -0.69 22.94
CA PRO A 101 -21.26 -2.00 22.82
C PRO A 101 -22.75 -1.96 22.46
N GLU A 102 -23.46 -0.88 22.82
CA GLU A 102 -24.91 -0.74 22.60
C GLU A 102 -25.24 -0.20 21.22
N LYS A 103 -24.27 0.39 20.51
CA LYS A 103 -24.49 1.08 19.23
C LYS A 103 -23.60 0.51 18.12
N PRO A 104 -23.97 -0.64 17.53
CA PRO A 104 -23.27 -1.16 16.36
C PRO A 104 -23.39 -0.20 15.19
N LEU A 105 -22.34 -0.15 14.36
CA LEU A 105 -22.32 0.54 13.07
C LEU A 105 -23.19 -0.18 12.04
N ALA A 106 -23.26 -1.51 12.12
CA ALA A 106 -24.13 -2.33 11.30
C ALA A 106 -24.56 -3.60 12.05
N VAL A 107 -25.75 -4.09 11.73
CA VAL A 107 -26.28 -5.38 12.19
C VAL A 107 -26.63 -6.19 10.95
N ILE A 108 -25.93 -7.30 10.76
CA ILE A 108 -26.13 -8.24 9.67
C ILE A 108 -26.90 -9.42 10.26
N ARG A 109 -28.10 -9.71 9.76
CA ARG A 109 -28.90 -10.85 10.22
C ARG A 109 -28.74 -12.02 9.27
N ASP A 110 -28.64 -13.21 9.83
CA ASP A 110 -28.76 -14.45 9.09
C ASP A 110 -30.21 -14.62 8.59
N GLY A 111 -30.40 -15.49 7.60
CA GLY A 111 -31.73 -16.02 7.27
C GLY A 111 -32.37 -16.71 8.49
N VAL A 112 -33.69 -16.89 8.47
CA VAL A 112 -34.46 -17.57 9.53
C VAL A 112 -33.90 -18.96 9.84
N ASP A 113 -33.25 -19.66 8.91
CA ASP A 113 -32.55 -20.92 9.16
C ASP A 113 -31.00 -20.85 9.08
N GLY A 114 -30.44 -19.69 8.73
CA GLY A 114 -29.01 -19.47 8.54
C GLY A 114 -28.42 -20.10 7.27
N LYS A 115 -29.25 -20.57 6.34
CA LYS A 115 -28.84 -21.15 5.06
C LYS A 115 -29.20 -20.23 3.89
N SER A 116 -28.48 -20.39 2.79
CA SER A 116 -28.81 -19.72 1.53
C SER A 116 -30.03 -20.39 0.87
N PRO A 117 -30.91 -19.62 0.21
CA PRO A 117 -32.01 -20.19 -0.56
C PRO A 117 -31.49 -21.18 -1.61
N THR A 118 -32.25 -22.25 -1.83
CA THR A 118 -31.90 -23.28 -2.82
C THR A 118 -32.85 -23.20 -4.01
N VAL A 119 -32.30 -23.37 -5.21
CA VAL A 119 -33.07 -23.39 -6.46
C VAL A 119 -32.92 -24.75 -7.10
N THR A 120 -34.04 -25.39 -7.41
CA THR A 120 -34.07 -26.66 -8.13
C THR A 120 -34.84 -26.47 -9.43
N ALA A 121 -34.24 -26.90 -10.54
CA ALA A 121 -34.87 -26.84 -11.86
C ALA A 121 -35.04 -28.26 -12.41
N VAL A 122 -36.29 -28.64 -12.66
CA VAL A 122 -36.62 -29.98 -13.19
C VAL A 122 -37.35 -29.80 -14.51
N ARG A 123 -36.91 -30.53 -15.54
CA ARG A 123 -37.63 -30.59 -16.81
C ARG A 123 -38.91 -31.39 -16.60
N LYS A 124 -40.07 -30.80 -16.92
CA LYS A 124 -41.35 -31.48 -16.94
C LYS A 124 -41.86 -31.59 -18.38
N ASP A 125 -42.28 -32.80 -18.72
CA ASP A 125 -42.94 -33.12 -19.98
C ASP A 125 -44.35 -33.63 -19.64
N GLU A 126 -45.32 -32.72 -19.51
CA GLU A 126 -46.72 -33.04 -19.23
C GLU A 126 -47.61 -32.64 -20.41
N ALA A 127 -48.42 -33.59 -20.89
CA ALA A 127 -49.52 -33.40 -21.86
C ALA A 127 -49.27 -32.37 -22.98
N GLY A 128 -48.11 -32.43 -23.65
CA GLY A 128 -47.79 -31.58 -24.80
C GLY A 128 -47.14 -30.24 -24.47
N HIS A 129 -46.95 -29.92 -23.19
CA HIS A 129 -46.21 -28.75 -22.73
C HIS A 129 -44.84 -29.20 -22.20
N LYS A 130 -43.78 -28.80 -22.92
CA LYS A 130 -42.40 -28.99 -22.46
C LYS A 130 -41.95 -27.74 -21.75
N GLY A 131 -41.61 -27.85 -20.48
CA GLY A 131 -41.21 -26.73 -19.65
C GLY A 131 -40.17 -27.10 -18.61
N VAL A 132 -39.60 -26.08 -17.98
CA VAL A 132 -38.79 -26.24 -16.76
C VAL A 132 -39.63 -25.74 -15.61
N GLU A 133 -39.87 -26.60 -14.64
CA GLU A 133 -40.41 -26.19 -13.35
C GLU A 133 -39.23 -25.75 -12.48
N ILE A 134 -39.33 -24.53 -11.93
CA ILE A 134 -38.34 -23.96 -11.03
C ILE A 134 -38.98 -23.88 -9.65
N THR A 135 -38.39 -24.56 -8.68
CA THR A 135 -38.75 -24.43 -7.27
C THR A 135 -37.68 -23.60 -6.58
N VAL A 136 -38.10 -22.50 -5.97
CA VAL A 136 -37.27 -21.70 -5.07
C VAL A 136 -37.70 -22.01 -3.66
N ASP A 137 -36.79 -22.60 -2.88
CA ASP A 137 -37.00 -22.84 -1.46
C ASP A 137 -36.19 -21.81 -0.69
N ASN A 138 -36.91 -20.94 0.02
CA ASN A 138 -36.29 -19.90 0.82
C ASN A 138 -35.86 -20.41 2.20
N HIS A 139 -36.21 -21.65 2.60
CA HIS A 139 -36.02 -22.28 3.93
C HIS A 139 -36.47 -21.47 5.16
N ASP A 140 -36.80 -20.20 4.96
CA ASP A 140 -37.25 -19.21 5.91
C ASP A 140 -38.77 -19.06 5.81
N GLY A 141 -39.49 -20.02 6.38
CA GLY A 141 -40.94 -20.03 6.53
C GLY A 141 -41.36 -20.12 7.98
#